data_AF-A0A973TCV0-F1
#
_entry.id   AF-A0A973TCV0-F1
#
_cell.length_a   1.000
_cell.length_b   1.000
_cell.length_c   1.000
_cell.angle_alpha   90.00
_cell.angle_beta   90.00
_cell.angle_gamma   90.00
#
_symmetry.space_group_name_H-M   'P 1'
#
loop_
_entity.id
_entity.type
_entity.pdbx_description
1 polymer ?
#
loop_
_entity_poly.entity_id
_entity_poly.type
_entity_poly.pdbx_seq_one_letter_code
_entity_poly.pdbx_strand_id
1 'polypeptide(L)'
;MTKPDLRAYHRALALYCLGRSTRPATAADIAEHMGSLAQSEGHPRQYWIDITPASVAGHLRTLEREGSAARAEERNNPRHGRGEPTWSLSDAALGNEPRLPEPGDFEGQQPEPEVAPAAAAMQADRYEGMSRDQLLVVLRFNDDVAGATGRFMQEMRDIIERGRRTLIAAGVELP
;
A
#
# COMPACT_ATOMS: atom_id res chain seq x y z
N MET A 1 -27.73 -0.63 -9.35
CA MET A 1 -26.53 -0.21 -8.61
C MET A 1 -25.34 -0.19 -9.54
N THR A 2 -24.60 0.91 -9.56
CA THR A 2 -23.44 1.12 -10.44
C THR A 2 -22.22 0.43 -9.87
N LYS A 3 -21.54 -0.36 -10.72
CA LYS A 3 -20.22 -0.95 -10.40
C LYS A 3 -19.29 0.16 -9.86
N PRO A 4 -18.54 -0.08 -8.77
CA PRO A 4 -17.63 0.92 -8.25
C PRO A 4 -16.66 1.39 -9.33
N ASP A 5 -16.55 2.70 -9.51
CA ASP A 5 -15.62 3.28 -10.49
C ASP A 5 -14.19 3.23 -9.93
N LEU A 6 -13.55 2.07 -10.14
CA LEU A 6 -12.16 1.82 -9.74
C LEU A 6 -11.20 2.86 -10.31
N ARG A 7 -11.46 3.36 -11.52
CA ARG A 7 -10.58 4.35 -12.16
C ARG A 7 -10.65 5.70 -11.44
N ALA A 8 -11.86 6.12 -11.06
CA ALA A 8 -12.04 7.33 -10.26
C ALA A 8 -11.42 7.17 -8.87
N TYR A 9 -11.62 6.02 -8.22
CA TYR A 9 -11.01 5.70 -6.94
C TYR A 9 -9.48 5.74 -7.01
N HIS A 10 -8.85 5.05 -7.97
CA HIS A 10 -7.39 5.02 -8.12
C HIS A 10 -6.81 6.40 -8.42
N ARG A 11 -7.52 7.23 -9.19
CA ARG A 11 -7.12 8.62 -9.42
C ARG A 11 -7.14 9.44 -8.12
N ALA A 12 -8.21 9.34 -7.35
CA ALA A 12 -8.32 10.03 -6.06
C ALA A 12 -7.26 9.55 -5.07
N LEU A 13 -6.99 8.24 -5.01
CA LEU A 13 -5.99 7.65 -4.14
C LEU A 13 -4.57 8.07 -4.55
N ALA A 14 -4.27 8.13 -5.86
CA ALA A 14 -3.00 8.65 -6.35
C ALA A 14 -2.78 10.12 -5.96
N LEU A 15 -3.82 10.95 -6.06
CA LEU A 15 -3.76 12.35 -5.61
C LEU A 15 -3.55 12.44 -4.09
N TYR A 16 -4.21 11.59 -3.31
CA TYR A 16 -4.00 11.49 -1.86
C TYR A 16 -2.56 11.13 -1.51
N CYS A 17 -2.01 10.07 -2.13
CA CYS A 17 -0.63 9.66 -1.91
C CYS A 17 0.37 10.75 -2.34
N LEU A 18 0.11 11.48 -3.43
CA LEU A 18 0.93 12.62 -3.84
C LEU A 18 0.92 13.75 -2.80
N GLY A 19 -0.25 14.08 -2.25
CA GLY A 19 -0.36 15.13 -1.22
C GLY A 19 0.40 14.80 0.08
N ARG A 20 0.62 13.51 0.36
CA ARG A 20 1.41 13.04 1.51
C ARG A 20 2.90 12.86 1.21
N SER A 21 3.29 12.89 -0.06
CA SER A 21 4.70 12.81 -0.46
C SER A 21 5.41 14.14 -0.20
N THR A 22 6.48 14.09 0.60
CA THR A 22 7.30 15.28 0.90
C THR A 22 8.26 15.66 -0.22
N ARG A 23 8.41 14.79 -1.23
CA ARG A 23 9.29 14.97 -2.39
C ARG A 23 8.57 14.52 -3.66
N PRO A 24 8.99 15.00 -4.84
CA PRO A 24 8.51 14.47 -6.10
C PRO A 24 8.68 12.94 -6.17
N ALA A 25 7.61 12.25 -6.52
CA ALA A 25 7.52 10.80 -6.48
C ALA A 25 7.36 10.24 -7.90
N THR A 26 7.95 9.07 -8.15
CA THR A 26 7.73 8.33 -9.40
C THR A 26 6.40 7.60 -9.35
N ALA A 27 5.92 7.16 -10.51
CA ALA A 27 4.71 6.33 -10.59
C ALA A 27 4.86 4.99 -9.83
N ALA A 28 6.09 4.47 -9.70
CA ALA A 28 6.35 3.26 -8.93
C ALA A 28 6.22 3.51 -7.42
N ASP A 29 6.80 4.61 -6.92
CA ASP A 29 6.69 5.00 -5.51
C ASP A 29 5.22 5.20 -5.11
N ILE A 30 4.46 5.89 -5.96
CA ILE A 30 3.03 6.13 -5.71
C ILE A 30 2.23 4.82 -5.78
N ALA A 31 2.52 3.91 -6.73
CA ALA A 31 1.85 2.61 -6.80
C ALA A 31 2.07 1.77 -5.53
N GLU A 32 3.29 1.76 -5.01
CA GLU A 32 3.63 1.06 -3.75
C GLU A 32 2.87 1.66 -2.55
N HIS A 33 2.84 3.00 -2.45
CA HIS A 33 2.10 3.70 -1.40
C HIS A 33 0.59 3.43 -1.49
N MET A 34 0.01 3.51 -2.69
CA MET A 34 -1.42 3.28 -2.90
C MET A 34 -1.82 1.85 -2.48
N GLY A 35 -1.04 0.85 -2.89
CA GLY A 35 -1.30 -0.55 -2.53
C GLY A 35 -1.21 -0.79 -1.02
N SER A 36 -0.11 -0.32 -0.41
CA SER A 36 0.12 -0.47 1.03
C SER A 36 -0.96 0.24 1.87
N LEU A 37 -1.34 1.45 1.47
CA LEU A 37 -2.35 2.25 2.16
C LEU A 37 -3.75 1.64 2.04
N ALA A 38 -4.19 1.28 0.84
CA ALA A 38 -5.51 0.67 0.65
C ALA A 38 -5.61 -0.66 1.43
N GLN A 39 -4.51 -1.43 1.48
CA GLN A 39 -4.46 -2.65 2.29
C GLN A 39 -4.53 -2.35 3.79
N SER A 40 -3.80 -1.35 4.30
CA SER A 40 -3.78 -1.02 5.73
C SER A 40 -5.11 -0.43 6.22
N GLU A 41 -5.81 0.30 5.37
CA GLU A 41 -7.15 0.85 5.65
C GLU A 41 -8.27 -0.19 5.48
N GLY A 42 -7.93 -1.44 5.17
CA GLY A 42 -8.90 -2.54 5.08
C GLY A 42 -9.79 -2.50 3.84
N HIS A 43 -9.36 -1.80 2.78
CA HIS A 43 -10.16 -1.73 1.56
C HIS A 43 -10.22 -3.11 0.87
N PRO A 44 -11.35 -3.44 0.21
CA PRO A 44 -11.50 -4.71 -0.50
C PRO A 44 -10.37 -4.95 -1.51
N ARG A 45 -9.95 -6.21 -1.65
CA ARG A 45 -8.79 -6.59 -2.48
C ARG A 45 -8.87 -6.08 -3.92
N GLN A 46 -10.07 -5.97 -4.48
CA GLN A 46 -10.29 -5.45 -5.84
C GLN A 46 -9.76 -4.02 -6.02
N TYR A 47 -9.66 -3.23 -4.95
CA TYR A 47 -9.18 -1.86 -5.00
C TYR A 47 -7.66 -1.73 -5.09
N TRP A 48 -6.91 -2.78 -4.74
CA TRP A 48 -5.44 -2.67 -4.68
C TRP A 48 -4.66 -3.78 -5.40
N ILE A 49 -5.31 -4.85 -5.82
CA ILE A 49 -4.66 -5.96 -6.54
C ILE A 49 -4.02 -5.54 -7.88
N ASP A 50 -4.68 -4.64 -8.63
CA ASP A 50 -4.27 -4.28 -10.00
C ASP A 50 -3.56 -2.91 -10.07
N ILE A 51 -3.08 -2.39 -8.93
CA ILE A 51 -2.31 -1.15 -8.90
C ILE A 51 -0.91 -1.44 -9.45
N THR A 52 -0.66 -0.96 -10.68
CA THR A 52 0.64 -1.10 -11.34
C THR A 52 1.26 0.28 -11.61
N PRO A 53 2.60 0.40 -11.66
CA PRO A 53 3.26 1.66 -12.00
C PRO A 53 2.78 2.25 -13.34
N ALA A 54 2.48 1.40 -14.32
CA ALA A 54 1.96 1.83 -15.62
C ALA A 54 0.56 2.45 -15.53
N SER A 55 -0.35 1.82 -14.77
CA SER A 55 -1.70 2.37 -14.52
C SER A 55 -1.63 3.71 -13.77
N VAL A 56 -0.80 3.77 -12.72
CA VAL A 56 -0.57 4.97 -11.90
C VAL A 56 0.01 6.10 -12.74
N ALA A 57 0.96 5.84 -13.63
CA ALA A 57 1.46 6.85 -14.57
C ALA A 57 0.35 7.45 -15.47
N GLY A 58 -0.65 6.64 -15.85
CA GLY A 58 -1.83 7.11 -16.57
C GLY A 58 -2.71 8.05 -15.73
N HIS A 59 -2.92 7.73 -14.46
CA HIS A 59 -3.63 8.60 -13.51
C HIS A 59 -2.88 9.90 -13.25
N LEU A 60 -1.57 9.84 -13.03
CA LEU A 60 -0.72 11.02 -12.81
C LEU A 60 -0.73 11.98 -14.01
N ARG A 61 -0.67 11.48 -15.25
CA ARG A 61 -0.83 12.31 -16.45
C ARG A 61 -2.22 12.94 -16.57
N THR A 62 -3.24 12.26 -16.06
CA THR A 62 -4.60 12.81 -16.04
C THR A 62 -4.69 13.93 -15.01
N LEU A 63 -4.17 13.73 -13.80
CA LEU A 63 -4.08 14.74 -12.74
C LEU A 63 -3.22 15.95 -13.17
N GLU A 64 -2.16 15.72 -13.94
CA GLU A 64 -1.33 16.77 -14.54
C GLU A 64 -2.13 17.64 -15.51
N ARG A 65 -2.91 17.03 -16.41
CA ARG A 65 -3.80 17.76 -17.33
C ARG A 65 -4.92 18.50 -16.61
N GLU A 66 -5.41 17.93 -15.50
CA GLU A 66 -6.42 18.54 -14.63
C GLU A 66 -5.80 19.64 -13.72
N GLY A 67 -4.47 19.84 -13.76
CA GLY A 67 -3.77 20.85 -12.97
C GLY A 67 -3.65 20.52 -11.48
N SER A 68 -3.96 19.28 -11.07
CA SER A 68 -3.88 18.82 -9.66
C SER A 68 -2.53 18.21 -9.30
N ALA A 69 -1.78 17.74 -10.30
CA ALA A 69 -0.40 17.31 -10.15
C ALA A 69 0.51 18.17 -11.04
N ALA A 70 1.76 18.35 -10.63
CA ALA A 70 2.78 19.00 -11.45
C ALA A 70 3.89 17.99 -11.77
N ARG A 71 4.41 18.07 -12.99
CA ARG A 71 5.60 17.30 -13.35
C ARG A 71 6.84 17.97 -12.77
N ALA A 72 7.73 17.16 -12.21
CA ALA A 72 8.97 17.62 -11.61
C ALA A 72 10.18 17.00 -12.33
N GLU A 73 11.38 17.23 -11.78
CA GLU A 73 12.64 16.74 -12.37
C GLU A 73 12.65 15.21 -12.50
N GLU A 74 13.24 14.71 -13.58
CA GLU A 74 13.39 13.26 -13.76
C GLU A 74 14.37 12.69 -12.72
N ARG A 75 13.95 11.62 -12.05
CA ARG A 75 14.82 10.88 -11.14
C ARG A 75 15.64 9.89 -11.94
N ASN A 76 16.96 9.98 -11.88
CA ASN A 76 17.82 9.02 -12.54
C ASN A 76 17.65 7.62 -11.91
N ASN A 77 17.31 6.61 -12.71
CA ASN A 77 17.31 5.22 -12.27
C ASN A 77 18.56 4.48 -12.80
N PRO A 78 19.56 4.19 -11.94
CA PRO A 78 20.80 3.55 -12.37
C PRO A 78 20.60 2.10 -12.85
N ARG A 79 19.49 1.43 -12.48
CA ARG A 79 19.21 0.05 -12.92
C ARG A 79 18.79 -0.02 -14.40
N HIS A 80 18.20 1.04 -14.92
CA HIS A 80 17.65 1.08 -16.29
C HIS A 80 18.33 2.13 -17.18
N GLY A 81 19.23 2.94 -16.62
CA GLY A 81 20.00 3.95 -17.34
C GLY A 81 19.14 5.05 -17.97
N ARG A 82 17.89 5.22 -17.49
CA ARG A 82 16.93 6.22 -17.98
C ARG A 82 16.41 7.05 -16.81
N GLY A 83 16.12 8.32 -17.09
CA GLY A 83 15.36 9.18 -16.20
C GLY A 83 13.92 8.69 -16.07
N GLU A 84 13.46 8.57 -14.83
CA GLU A 84 12.07 8.30 -14.51
C GLU A 84 11.36 9.62 -14.21
N PRO A 85 10.21 9.88 -14.84
CA PRO A 85 9.45 11.08 -14.52
C PRO A 85 8.95 11.05 -13.09
N THR A 86 8.98 12.21 -12.43
CA THR A 86 8.42 12.40 -11.11
C THR A 86 7.28 13.40 -11.13
N TRP A 87 6.40 13.30 -10.14
CA TRP A 87 5.26 14.20 -9.95
C TRP A 87 5.20 14.68 -8.50
N SER A 88 4.72 15.89 -8.32
CA SER A 88 4.35 16.47 -7.02
C SER A 88 2.91 16.96 -7.06
N LEU A 89 2.33 17.26 -5.89
CA LEU A 89 1.09 18.02 -5.83
C LEU A 89 1.32 19.40 -6.48
N SER A 90 0.35 19.91 -7.23
CA SER A 90 0.46 21.25 -7.81
C SER A 90 0.17 22.33 -6.76
N ASP A 91 0.71 23.53 -6.98
CA ASP A 91 0.44 24.70 -6.10
C ASP A 91 -1.05 25.05 -6.02
N ALA A 92 -1.80 24.82 -7.09
CA ALA A 92 -3.24 25.02 -7.11
C ALA A 92 -4.00 23.99 -6.25
N ALA A 93 -3.46 22.78 -6.11
CA ALA A 93 -4.03 21.72 -5.28
C ALA A 93 -3.56 21.75 -3.82
N LEU A 94 -2.45 22.45 -3.51
CA LEU A 94 -1.95 22.62 -2.14
C LEU A 94 -2.98 23.27 -1.19
N GLY A 95 -3.90 24.08 -1.71
CA GLY A 95 -4.99 24.69 -0.93
C GLY A 95 -6.19 23.77 -0.64
N ASN A 96 -6.24 22.59 -1.27
CA ASN A 96 -7.31 21.61 -1.09
C ASN A 96 -6.69 20.26 -0.74
N GLU A 97 -6.50 20.02 0.55
CA GLU A 97 -5.86 18.81 1.05
C GLU A 97 -6.61 17.57 0.52
N PRO A 98 -5.96 16.73 -0.32
CA PRO A 98 -6.60 15.55 -0.86
C PRO A 98 -7.12 14.66 0.26
N ARG A 99 -8.35 14.14 0.10
CA ARG A 99 -8.93 13.19 1.05
C ARG A 99 -8.69 11.76 0.60
N LEU A 100 -8.49 10.87 1.57
CA LEU A 100 -8.48 9.43 1.32
C LEU A 100 -9.84 9.04 0.71
N PRO A 101 -9.88 8.46 -0.51
CA PRO A 101 -11.15 8.02 -1.08
C PRO A 101 -11.69 6.80 -0.32
N GLU A 102 -12.99 6.81 -0.05
CA GLU A 102 -13.69 5.65 0.51
C GLU A 102 -13.94 4.61 -0.60
N PRO A 103 -13.81 3.31 -0.28
CA PRO A 103 -14.25 2.26 -1.19
C PRO A 103 -15.78 2.32 -1.31
N GLY A 104 -16.29 2.28 -2.53
CA GLY A 104 -17.71 2.08 -2.76
C GLY A 104 -18.13 0.64 -2.43
N ASP A 105 -19.44 0.43 -2.29
CA ASP A 105 -19.99 -0.89 -2.00
C ASP A 105 -19.76 -1.84 -3.20
N PHE A 106 -18.78 -2.74 -3.06
CA PHE A 106 -18.79 -3.99 -3.82
C PHE A 106 -19.74 -4.95 -3.10
N GLU A 107 -21.02 -4.95 -3.50
CA GLU A 107 -21.89 -6.05 -3.13
C GLU A 107 -21.31 -7.36 -3.70
N GLY A 108 -21.03 -8.32 -2.82
CA GLY A 108 -20.96 -9.72 -3.22
C GLY A 108 -19.74 -10.15 -4.01
N GLN A 109 -18.53 -9.80 -3.55
CA GLN A 109 -17.38 -10.69 -3.70
C GLN A 109 -16.29 -10.32 -2.70
N GLN A 110 -16.47 -10.72 -1.44
CA GLN A 110 -15.35 -11.43 -0.85
C GLN A 110 -15.36 -12.79 -1.55
N PRO A 111 -14.49 -13.07 -2.53
CA PRO A 111 -14.04 -14.42 -2.59
C PRO A 111 -13.43 -14.67 -1.20
N GLU A 112 -13.92 -15.69 -0.50
CA GLU A 112 -13.01 -16.49 0.33
C GLU A 112 -11.68 -16.63 -0.44
N PRO A 113 -10.51 -16.74 0.20
CA PRO A 113 -9.28 -16.98 -0.54
C PRO A 113 -9.41 -18.30 -1.31
N GLU A 114 -9.98 -18.22 -2.51
CA GLU A 114 -9.95 -19.24 -3.53
C GLU A 114 -8.51 -19.15 -3.96
N VAL A 115 -7.71 -20.00 -3.32
CA VAL A 115 -6.33 -20.22 -3.68
C VAL A 115 -6.40 -20.55 -5.16
N ALA A 116 -6.06 -19.58 -6.02
CA ALA A 116 -6.14 -19.75 -7.45
C ALA A 116 -5.43 -21.08 -7.77
N PRO A 117 -5.98 -21.98 -8.60
CA PRO A 117 -5.38 -23.29 -8.81
C PRO A 117 -3.90 -23.20 -9.24
N ALA A 118 -3.47 -22.08 -9.85
CA ALA A 118 -2.07 -21.77 -10.12
C ALA A 118 -1.24 -21.42 -8.86
N ALA A 119 -1.78 -20.65 -7.91
CA ALA A 119 -1.12 -20.36 -6.63
C ALA A 119 -1.14 -21.56 -5.68
N ALA A 120 -2.22 -22.35 -5.70
CA ALA A 120 -2.32 -23.63 -5.00
C ALA A 120 -1.34 -24.65 -5.60
N ALA A 121 -1.20 -24.69 -6.93
CA ALA A 121 -0.21 -25.52 -7.62
C ALA A 121 1.22 -25.05 -7.33
N MET A 122 1.52 -23.75 -7.35
CA MET A 122 2.86 -23.24 -6.98
C MET A 122 3.21 -23.48 -5.50
N GLN A 123 2.22 -23.43 -4.61
CA GLN A 123 2.42 -23.81 -3.20
C GLN A 123 2.55 -25.33 -3.04
N ALA A 124 1.77 -26.12 -3.78
CA ALA A 124 1.88 -27.58 -3.79
C ALA A 124 3.27 -28.02 -4.31
N ASP A 125 3.75 -27.40 -5.39
CA ASP A 125 5.05 -27.63 -6.02
C ASP A 125 6.22 -27.25 -5.07
N ARG A 126 6.04 -26.21 -4.23
CA ARG A 126 7.03 -25.82 -3.19
C ARG A 126 7.23 -26.90 -2.12
N TYR A 127 6.22 -27.72 -1.87
CA TYR A 127 6.27 -28.80 -0.85
C TYR A 127 6.33 -30.19 -1.48
N GLU A 128 6.30 -30.28 -2.81
CA GLU A 128 6.35 -31.54 -3.54
C GLU A 128 7.73 -32.18 -3.39
N GLY A 129 7.76 -33.42 -2.90
CA GLY A 129 9.00 -34.15 -2.59
C GLY A 129 9.54 -33.95 -1.16
N MET A 130 8.92 -33.12 -0.31
CA MET A 130 9.27 -33.08 1.11
C MET A 130 8.71 -34.29 1.86
N SER A 131 9.51 -34.87 2.75
CA SER A 131 8.99 -35.84 3.71
C SER A 131 8.04 -35.16 4.70
N ARG A 132 7.12 -35.92 5.29
CA ARG A 132 6.14 -35.41 6.27
C ARG A 132 6.81 -34.65 7.43
N ASP A 133 7.98 -35.08 7.86
CA ASP A 133 8.74 -34.44 8.94
C ASP A 133 9.34 -33.11 8.49
N GLN A 134 9.81 -33.01 7.25
CA GLN A 134 10.33 -31.75 6.69
C GLN A 134 9.21 -30.70 6.53
N LEU A 135 8.03 -31.15 6.10
CA LEU A 135 6.86 -30.28 6.00
C LEU A 135 6.45 -29.71 7.36
N LEU A 136 6.42 -30.56 8.41
CA LEU A 136 6.10 -30.13 9.77
C LEU A 136 7.12 -29.13 10.33
N VAL A 137 8.40 -29.28 10.02
CA VAL A 137 9.45 -28.32 10.41
C VAL A 137 9.25 -26.96 9.74
N VAL A 138 8.94 -26.94 8.43
CA VAL A 138 8.72 -25.68 7.70
C VAL A 138 7.47 -24.96 8.20
N LEU A 139 6.38 -25.70 8.46
CA LEU A 139 5.15 -25.12 9.02
C LEU A 139 5.40 -24.54 10.41
N ARG A 140 6.10 -25.28 11.28
CA ARG A 140 6.46 -24.80 12.62
C ARG A 140 7.36 -23.57 12.58
N PHE A 141 8.32 -23.52 11.66
CA PHE A 141 9.19 -22.36 11.49
C PHE A 141 8.40 -21.13 11.03
N ASN A 142 7.45 -21.29 10.11
CA ASN A 142 6.59 -20.18 9.68
C ASN A 142 5.67 -19.69 10.81
N ASP A 143 5.11 -20.60 11.61
CA ASP A 143 4.32 -20.25 12.78
C ASP A 143 5.15 -19.56 13.87
N ASP A 144 6.41 -19.99 14.07
CA ASP A 144 7.34 -19.36 15.01
C ASP A 144 7.74 -17.96 14.55
N VAL A 145 7.95 -17.74 13.24
CA VAL A 145 8.25 -16.43 12.65
C VAL A 145 7.04 -15.50 12.73
N ALA A 146 5.83 -15.99 12.42
CA ALA A 146 4.58 -15.23 12.56
C ALA A 146 4.28 -14.89 14.04
N GLY A 147 4.56 -15.82 14.95
CA GLY A 147 4.48 -15.58 16.39
C GLY A 147 5.53 -14.58 16.88
N ALA A 148 6.73 -14.57 16.30
CA ALA A 148 7.80 -13.65 16.67
C ALA A 148 7.51 -12.21 16.23
N THR A 149 6.98 -12.01 15.03
CA THR A 149 6.54 -10.68 14.57
C THR A 149 5.36 -10.16 15.38
N GLY A 150 4.41 -11.02 15.77
CA GLY A 150 3.34 -10.67 16.69
C GLY A 150 3.84 -10.21 18.07
N ARG A 151 4.78 -10.95 18.66
CA ARG A 151 5.41 -10.58 19.95
C ARG A 151 6.17 -9.26 19.84
N PHE A 152 6.94 -9.05 18.78
CA PHE A 152 7.68 -7.82 18.55
C PHE A 152 6.77 -6.59 18.42
N MET A 153 5.66 -6.71 17.67
CA MET A 153 4.69 -5.63 17.53
C MET A 153 3.98 -5.31 18.86
N GLN A 154 3.75 -6.34 19.69
CA GLN A 154 3.19 -6.16 21.03
C GLN A 154 4.17 -5.44 21.97
N GLU A 155 5.45 -5.84 21.97
CA GLU A 155 6.50 -5.17 22.75
C GLU A 155 6.69 -3.71 22.34
N MET A 156 6.69 -3.42 21.04
CA MET A 156 6.75 -2.07 20.50
C MET A 156 5.59 -1.21 20.99
N ARG A 157 4.36 -1.76 20.98
CA ARG A 157 3.17 -1.06 21.50
C ARG A 157 3.31 -0.77 22.99
N ASP A 158 3.79 -1.72 23.77
CA ASP A 158 4.00 -1.56 25.21
C ASP A 158 5.10 -0.55 25.55
N ILE A 159 6.13 -0.41 24.70
CA ILE A 159 7.15 0.62 24.82
C ILE A 159 6.56 2.01 24.54
N ILE A 160 5.78 2.14 23.46
CA ILE A 160 5.12 3.40 23.09
C ILE A 160 4.16 3.85 24.18
N GLU A 161 3.35 2.94 24.72
CA GLU A 161 2.40 3.22 25.79
C GLU A 161 3.09 3.63 27.11
N ARG A 162 4.22 3.00 27.44
CA ARG A 162 5.03 3.41 28.59
C ARG A 162 5.65 4.79 28.38
N GLY A 163 6.18 5.07 27.19
CA GLY A 163 6.71 6.39 26.83
C GLY A 163 5.63 7.48 26.96
N ARG A 164 4.44 7.22 26.42
CA ARG A 164 3.27 8.10 26.51
C ARG A 164 2.87 8.38 27.96
N ARG A 165 2.77 7.35 28.81
CA ARG A 165 2.45 7.53 30.24
C ARG A 165 3.50 8.35 30.99
N THR A 166 4.77 8.14 30.66
CA THR A 166 5.89 8.86 31.29
C THR A 166 5.87 10.34 30.88
N LEU A 167 5.58 10.64 29.62
CA LEU A 167 5.46 12.01 29.09
C LEU A 167 4.26 12.75 29.68
N ILE A 168 3.10 12.08 29.81
CA ILE A 168 1.91 12.64 30.48
C ILE A 168 2.22 12.93 31.96
N ALA A 169 2.89 12.01 32.67
CA ALA A 169 3.28 12.21 34.07
C ALA A 169 4.31 13.35 34.24
N ALA A 170 5.11 13.63 33.21
CA ALA A 170 6.04 14.75 33.16
C ALA A 170 5.37 16.09 32.74
N GLY A 171 4.06 16.11 32.54
CA GLY A 171 3.31 17.33 32.16
C GLY A 171 3.48 17.73 30.69
N VAL A 172 3.96 16.83 29.84
CA VAL A 172 4.05 17.06 28.39
C VAL A 172 2.71 16.71 27.75
N GLU A 173 1.99 17.71 27.23
CA GLU A 173 0.80 17.48 26.40
C GLU A 173 1.22 16.80 25.10
N LEU A 174 0.77 15.56 24.93
CA LEU A 174 0.91 14.81 23.68
C LEU A 174 -0.37 15.01 22.85
N PRO A 175 -0.27 15.28 21.53
CA PRO A 175 -1.42 15.36 20.63
C PRO A 175 -2.13 14.02 20.44
#